data_AF-G4Z744-F1
#
_entry.id   AF-G4Z744-F1
#
_cell.length_a   1.000
_cell.length_b   1.000
_cell.length_c   1.000
_cell.angle_alpha   90.00
_cell.angle_beta   90.00
_cell.angle_gamma   90.00
#
_symmetry.space_group_name_H-M   'P 1'
#
loop_
_entity.id
_entity.type
_entity.pdbx_description
1 polymer ?
#
loop_
_entity_poly.entity_id
_entity_poly.type
_entity_poly.pdbx_seq_one_letter_code
_entity_poly.pdbx_strand_id
1 'polypeptide(L)' 'EYMPRKGRSKYPDTSKVNEEELIENVVPAFAPETCFARWTDFEKSFTEYKRMHNLRFRVRSSETTQQYNKYG' A
#
# COMPACT_ATOMS: atom_id res chain seq x y z
N GLU A 1 -32.02 7.01 22.92
CA GLU A 1 -31.59 7.16 21.52
C GLU A 1 -30.44 8.16 21.49
N TYR A 2 -29.28 7.79 20.96
CA TYR A 2 -28.10 8.67 20.96
C TYR A 2 -28.12 9.54 19.69
N MET A 3 -28.13 10.87 19.86
CA MET A 3 -27.94 11.81 18.75
C MET A 3 -26.49 12.30 18.70
N PRO A 4 -25.74 12.03 17.62
CA PRO A 4 -24.35 12.47 17.50
C PRO A 4 -24.28 13.99 17.35
N ARG A 5 -23.34 14.62 18.06
CA ARG A 5 -23.07 16.06 17.92
C ARG A 5 -22.38 16.34 16.59
N LYS A 6 -22.93 17.28 15.81
CA LYS A 6 -22.30 17.81 14.60
C LYS A 6 -21.01 18.56 14.97
N GLY A 7 -19.86 17.93 14.75
CA GLY A 7 -18.58 18.62 14.76
C GLY A 7 -18.48 19.53 13.53
N ARG A 8 -18.27 20.83 13.72
CA ARG A 8 -17.86 21.70 12.60
C ARG A 8 -16.38 21.42 12.34
N SER A 9 -16.09 20.66 11.29
CA SER A 9 -14.72 20.56 10.75
C SER A 9 -14.22 21.96 10.42
N LYS A 10 -12.97 22.27 10.78
CA LYS A 10 -12.31 23.55 10.44
C LYS A 10 -11.89 23.61 8.97
N TYR A 11 -11.96 22.49 8.25
CA TYR A 11 -11.62 22.41 6.85
C TYR A 11 -12.90 22.53 6.02
N PRO A 12 -12.93 23.41 5.00
CA PRO A 12 -14.05 23.46 4.08
C PRO A 12 -14.22 22.09 3.43
N ASP A 13 -15.48 21.65 3.32
CA ASP A 13 -15.86 20.41 2.69
C ASP A 13 -15.47 20.49 1.21
N THR A 14 -14.35 19.87 0.83
CA THR A 14 -13.88 19.87 -0.55
C THR A 14 -14.65 18.82 -1.35
N SER A 15 -15.97 18.92 -1.40
CA SER A 15 -16.81 18.20 -2.36
C SER A 15 -16.77 18.90 -3.72
N LYS A 16 -15.56 19.16 -4.21
CA LYS A 16 -15.30 19.12 -5.64
C LYS A 16 -14.68 17.77 -5.89
N VAL A 17 -15.57 16.79 -6.04
CA VAL A 17 -15.26 15.57 -6.77
C VAL A 17 -15.01 16.05 -8.20
N ASN A 18 -13.77 16.52 -8.46
CA ASN A 18 -13.24 16.51 -9.80
C ASN A 18 -13.45 15.07 -10.26
N GLU A 19 -14.13 14.91 -11.40
CA GLU A 19 -14.31 13.67 -12.15
C GLU A 19 -13.37 12.61 -11.60
N GLU A 20 -13.90 11.68 -10.82
CA GLU A 20 -13.14 10.54 -10.34
C GLU A 20 -12.68 9.82 -11.60
N GLU A 21 -11.53 10.24 -12.12
CA GLU A 21 -10.63 9.40 -12.87
C GLU A 21 -10.52 8.20 -11.95
N LEU A 22 -11.28 7.16 -12.28
CA LEU A 22 -11.35 5.94 -11.50
C LEU A 22 -9.91 5.47 -11.41
N ILE A 23 -9.25 5.78 -10.28
CA ILE A 23 -7.89 5.32 -10.02
C ILE A 23 -8.07 3.84 -9.74
N GLU A 24 -8.21 3.07 -10.82
CA GLU A 24 -8.08 1.65 -10.84
C GLU A 24 -6.62 1.38 -10.45
N ASN A 25 -6.38 1.25 -9.14
CA ASN A 25 -5.16 0.67 -8.60
C ASN A 25 -5.15 -0.84 -8.92
N VAL A 26 -5.29 -1.19 -10.20
CA VAL A 26 -5.18 -2.54 -10.70
C VAL A 26 -3.70 -2.86 -10.71
N VAL A 27 -3.26 -3.41 -9.59
CA VAL A 27 -1.95 -4.03 -9.46
C VAL A 27 -2.08 -5.39 -10.14
N PRO A 28 -1.44 -5.63 -11.30
CA PRO A 28 -1.53 -6.91 -11.97
C PRO A 28 -0.95 -8.00 -11.07
N ALA A 29 -1.54 -9.18 -11.01
CA ALA A 29 -1.03 -10.24 -10.14
C ALA A 29 0.44 -10.58 -10.47
N PHE A 30 1.26 -10.80 -9.45
CA PHE A 30 2.60 -11.34 -9.66
C PHE A 30 2.48 -12.80 -10.08
N ALA A 31 2.57 -13.05 -11.39
CA ALA A 31 2.43 -14.37 -12.01
C ALA A 31 3.70 -14.73 -12.79
N PRO A 32 4.77 -15.17 -12.10
CA PRO A 32 5.99 -15.60 -12.77
C PRO A 32 5.74 -16.86 -13.59
N GLU A 33 6.27 -16.91 -14.82
CA GLU A 33 6.13 -18.07 -15.72
C GLU A 33 6.96 -19.29 -15.26
N THR A 34 7.91 -19.07 -14.35
CA THR A 34 8.86 -20.08 -13.88
C THR A 34 8.81 -20.25 -12.37
N CYS A 35 9.04 -21.46 -11.88
CA CYS A 35 9.29 -21.71 -10.46
C CYS A 35 10.70 -21.27 -10.06
N PHE A 36 10.82 -20.66 -8.88
CA PHE A 36 12.11 -20.26 -8.32
C PHE A 36 12.72 -21.37 -7.47
N ALA A 37 13.96 -21.75 -7.78
CA ALA A 37 14.71 -22.72 -6.98
C ALA A 37 15.38 -22.08 -5.75
N ARG A 38 15.66 -20.77 -5.80
CA ARG A 38 16.30 -20.01 -4.72
C ARG A 38 15.53 -18.74 -4.42
N TRP A 39 15.60 -18.33 -3.15
CA TRP A 39 14.96 -17.11 -2.69
C TRP A 39 15.53 -15.84 -3.35
N THR A 40 16.83 -15.85 -3.65
CA THR A 40 17.51 -14.75 -4.35
C THR A 40 16.93 -14.51 -5.75
N ASP A 41 16.55 -15.58 -6.44
CA ASP A 41 16.02 -15.51 -7.80
C ASP A 41 14.58 -14.95 -7.78
N PHE A 42 13.80 -15.38 -6.79
CA PHE A 42 12.50 -14.81 -6.48
C PHE A 42 12.61 -13.30 -6.19
N GLU A 43 13.47 -12.89 -5.26
CA GLU A 43 13.61 -11.48 -4.88
C GLU A 43 13.99 -10.57 -6.05
N LYS A 44 14.88 -11.05 -6.93
CA LYS A 44 15.25 -10.33 -8.15
C LYS A 44 14.04 -10.13 -9.06
N SER A 45 13.31 -11.19 -9.37
CA SER A 45 12.11 -11.12 -10.24
C SER A 45 11.00 -10.25 -9.64
N PHE A 46 10.78 -10.35 -8.33
CA PHE A 46 9.75 -9.59 -7.62
C PHE A 46 10.10 -8.10 -7.55
N THR A 47 11.38 -7.77 -7.41
CA THR A 47 11.87 -6.39 -7.45
C THR A 47 11.67 -5.77 -8.83
N GLU A 48 11.95 -6.52 -9.89
CA GLU A 48 11.72 -6.07 -11.26
C GLU A 48 10.24 -5.83 -11.55
N TYR A 49 9.38 -6.77 -11.16
CA TYR A 49 7.92 -6.61 -11.24
C TYR A 49 7.45 -5.34 -10.52
N LYS A 50 7.87 -5.11 -9.26
CA LYS A 50 7.53 -3.88 -8.52
C LYS A 50 7.94 -2.61 -9.25
N ARG A 51 9.13 -2.62 -9.88
CA ARG A 51 9.63 -1.49 -10.66
C ARG A 51 8.78 -1.26 -11.90
N MET A 52 8.46 -2.30 -12.67
CA MET A 52 7.67 -2.18 -13.90
C MET A 52 6.25 -1.65 -13.66
N HIS A 53 5.65 -2.05 -12.53
CA HIS A 53 4.29 -1.62 -12.18
C HIS A 53 4.26 -0.41 -11.23
N ASN A 54 5.39 0.29 -11.07
CA ASN A 54 5.51 1.46 -10.18
C ASN A 54 4.98 1.21 -8.75
N LEU A 55 5.07 -0.03 -8.26
CA LEU A 55 4.54 -0.44 -6.97
C LEU A 55 5.45 0.06 -5.86
N ARG A 56 5.02 1.13 -5.20
CA ARG A 56 5.66 1.66 -4.00
C ARG A 56 4.97 1.09 -2.77
N PHE A 57 5.38 -0.09 -2.34
CA PHE A 57 4.97 -0.59 -1.04
C PHE A 57 5.57 0.29 0.05
N ARG A 58 4.71 1.01 0.77
CA ARG A 58 5.13 1.66 2.00
C ARG A 58 5.30 0.57 3.04
N VAL A 59 6.55 0.19 3.32
CA VAL A 59 6.86 -0.67 4.48
C VAL A 59 6.48 0.13 5.72
N ARG A 60 5.34 -0.21 6.32
CA ARG A 60 5.01 0.25 7.67
C ARG A 60 5.63 -0.75 8.62
N SER A 61 6.60 -0.30 9.42
CA SER A 61 7.05 -1.09 10.55
C SER A 61 5.86 -1.28 11.48
N SER A 62 5.50 -2.53 11.74
CA SER A 62 4.57 -2.83 12.82
C SER A 62 5.23 -2.46 14.14
N GLU A 63 4.42 -2.19 15.17
CA GLU A 63 4.91 -1.94 16.53
C GLU A 63 5.83 -3.07 17.00
N THR A 64 5.52 -4.31 16.60
CA THR A 64 6.32 -5.50 16.87
C THR A 64 7.70 -5.48 16.20
N THR A 65 7.80 -5.04 14.93
CA THR A 65 9.10 -4.89 14.25
C THR A 65 9.92 -3.73 14.84
N GLN A 66 9.26 -2.65 15.29
CA GLN A 66 9.93 -1.55 15.97
C GLN A 66 10.51 -1.99 17.32
N GLN A 67 9.78 -2.81 18.07
CA GLN A 67 10.28 -3.40 19.32
C GLN A 67 11.47 -4.34 19.05
N TYR A 68 11.39 -5.21 18.06
CA TYR A 68 12.52 -6.09 17.69
C TYR A 68 13.79 -5.30 17.36
N ASN A 69 13.70 -4.27 16.51
CA ASN A 69 14.86 -3.43 16.15
C ASN A 69 15.40 -2.57 17.30
N LYS A 70 14.62 -2.36 18.37
CA LYS A 70 15.02 -1.56 19.53
C LYS A 70 15.80 -2.39 20.55
N TYR A 71 15.58 -3.70 20.60
CA TYR A 71 16.14 -4.60 21.61
C TYR A 71 17.01 -5.73 21.03
N GLY A 72 17.15 -5.81 19.71
CA GLY A 72 17.98 -6.77 18.98
C GLY A 72 19.31 -6.18 18.54
#